data_AF-A0A923UAB5-F1
#
_entry.id   AF-A0A923UAB5-F1
#
_cell.length_a   1.000
_cell.length_b   1.000
_cell.length_c   1.000
_cell.angle_alpha   90.00
_cell.angle_beta   90.00
_cell.angle_gamma   90.00
#
_symmetry.space_group_name_H-M   'P 1'
#
loop_
_entity.id
_entity.type
_entity.pdbx_description
1 polymer ?
#
loop_
_entity_poly.entity_id
_entity_poly.type
_entity_poly.pdbx_seq_one_letter_code
_entity_poly.pdbx_strand_id
1 'polypeptide(L)'
;MKNLLAPVTLNFTRRHNPEALAEPERNEILADPGFGKHFTDHMVDICWSAGGGWHRPRVQPYGPIELDPAAAVLHYGQEIFEGLKAYRHADGSIWSFRP
;
A
#
# COMPACT_ATOMS: atom_id res chain seq x y z
N MET A 1 -3.28 -17.01 27.53
CA MET A 1 -2.66 -16.93 26.19
C MET A 1 -3.70 -16.38 25.22
N LYS A 2 -3.46 -15.21 24.61
CA LYS A 2 -4.36 -14.69 23.56
C LYS A 2 -4.17 -15.57 22.32
N ASN A 3 -5.27 -16.07 21.77
CA ASN A 3 -5.27 -16.96 20.62
C ASN A 3 -4.82 -16.17 19.38
N LEU A 4 -3.55 -16.33 18.96
CA LEU A 4 -2.89 -15.60 17.87
C LEU A 4 -3.35 -16.04 16.47
N LEU A 5 -4.32 -16.96 16.37
CA LEU A 5 -4.73 -17.63 15.13
C LEU A 5 -6.14 -17.24 14.65
N ALA A 6 -6.89 -16.43 15.40
CA ALA A 6 -8.18 -15.94 14.91
C ALA A 6 -7.94 -14.86 13.84
N PRO A 7 -8.55 -14.97 12.64
CA PRO A 7 -8.40 -13.95 11.62
C PRO A 7 -8.92 -12.60 12.15
N VAL A 8 -8.03 -11.61 12.15
CA VAL A 8 -8.41 -10.23 12.44
C VAL A 8 -9.12 -9.67 11.22
N THR A 9 -10.41 -9.41 11.33
CA THR A 9 -11.14 -8.67 10.29
C THR A 9 -10.68 -7.21 10.32
N LEU A 10 -9.99 -6.78 9.28
CA LEU A 10 -9.58 -5.38 9.10
C LEU A 10 -10.63 -4.63 8.27
N ASN A 11 -11.27 -3.64 8.89
CA ASN A 11 -12.22 -2.76 8.20
C ASN A 11 -11.50 -1.52 7.67
N PHE A 12 -11.16 -1.52 6.37
CA PHE A 12 -10.45 -0.42 5.74
C PHE A 12 -11.32 0.82 5.60
N THR A 13 -10.86 1.95 6.14
CA THR A 13 -11.38 3.26 5.73
C THR A 13 -10.77 3.64 4.38
N ARG A 14 -11.55 4.31 3.53
CA ARG A 14 -11.13 4.70 2.18
C ARG A 14 -11.25 6.20 2.02
N ARG A 15 -10.14 6.87 1.71
CA ARG A 15 -10.09 8.29 1.36
C ARG A 15 -9.78 8.41 -0.13
N HIS A 16 -10.68 9.03 -0.88
CA HIS A 16 -10.43 9.34 -2.28
C HIS A 16 -9.33 10.42 -2.40
N ASN A 17 -8.59 10.39 -3.50
CA ASN A 17 -7.60 11.41 -3.82
C ASN A 17 -8.27 12.42 -4.78
N PRO A 18 -8.60 13.65 -4.33
CA PRO A 18 -9.19 14.67 -5.19
C PRO A 18 -8.20 15.17 -6.26
N GLU A 19 -6.91 14.93 -6.07
CA GLU A 19 -5.81 15.27 -6.99
C GLU A 19 -5.32 14.01 -7.73
N ALA A 20 -6.19 13.01 -7.92
CA ALA A 20 -5.85 11.84 -8.72
C ALA A 20 -5.50 12.26 -10.15
N LEU A 21 -4.47 11.62 -10.70
CA LEU A 21 -3.92 11.98 -12.00
C LEU A 21 -4.98 11.85 -13.10
N ALA A 22 -5.06 12.87 -13.97
CA ALA A 22 -6.03 12.87 -15.06
C ALA A 22 -5.74 11.69 -16.02
N GLU A 23 -6.78 11.20 -16.70
CA GLU A 23 -6.64 10.06 -17.60
C GLU A 23 -5.60 10.25 -18.71
N PRO A 24 -5.52 11.41 -19.40
CA PRO A 24 -4.49 11.61 -20.43
C PRO A 24 -3.07 11.51 -19.87
N GLU A 25 -2.79 12.18 -18.74
CA GLU A 25 -1.49 12.18 -18.07
C GLU A 25 -1.12 10.77 -17.57
N ARG A 26 -2.09 10.04 -17.02
CA ARG A 26 -1.89 8.65 -16.62
C ARG A 26 -1.59 7.76 -17.83
N ASN A 27 -2.24 7.97 -18.96
CA ASN A 27 -2.01 7.19 -20.18
C ASN A 27 -0.61 7.45 -20.76
N GLU A 28 -0.09 8.67 -20.65
CA GLU A 28 1.31 8.97 -21.00
C GLU A 28 2.29 8.16 -20.15
N ILE A 29 2.08 8.08 -18.83
CA ILE A 29 2.90 7.24 -17.94
C ILE A 29 2.78 5.76 -18.33
N LEU A 30 1.57 5.28 -18.61
CA LEU A 30 1.33 3.87 -18.95
C LEU A 30 1.94 3.45 -20.30
N ALA A 31 2.25 4.39 -21.19
CA ALA A 31 2.90 4.11 -22.46
C ALA A 31 4.39 3.72 -22.30
N ASP A 32 5.08 4.33 -21.33
CA ASP A 32 6.47 3.97 -20.96
C ASP A 32 6.72 4.16 -19.44
N PRO A 33 6.23 3.24 -18.59
CA PRO A 33 6.25 3.43 -17.14
C PRO A 33 7.61 3.13 -16.49
N GLY A 34 8.54 2.49 -17.22
CA GLY A 34 9.76 1.93 -16.65
C GLY A 34 9.49 0.96 -15.48
N PHE A 35 10.40 0.94 -14.50
CA PHE A 35 10.27 0.12 -13.28
C PHE A 35 10.53 0.98 -12.03
N GLY A 36 9.55 1.02 -11.10
CA GLY A 36 9.68 1.69 -9.81
C GLY A 36 9.81 3.22 -9.87
N LYS A 37 9.39 3.85 -10.98
CA LYS A 37 9.50 5.31 -11.19
C LYS A 37 8.22 6.08 -10.89
N HIS A 38 7.07 5.49 -11.21
CA HIS A 38 5.76 6.08 -11.06
C HIS A 38 4.91 5.23 -10.11
N PHE A 39 4.08 5.88 -9.29
CA PHE A 39 3.24 5.25 -8.28
C PHE A 39 1.78 5.63 -8.52
N THR A 40 0.85 4.78 -8.11
CA THR A 40 -0.60 5.02 -8.24
C THR A 40 -1.09 6.08 -7.27
N ASP A 41 -2.29 6.62 -7.52
CA ASP A 41 -2.88 7.73 -6.74
C ASP A 41 -3.16 7.40 -5.27
N HIS A 42 -3.12 6.12 -4.90
CA HIS A 42 -3.40 5.63 -3.54
C HIS A 42 -2.33 4.66 -3.04
N MET A 43 -2.21 4.57 -1.72
CA MET A 43 -1.44 3.58 -0.98
C MET A 43 -2.27 2.97 0.15
N VAL A 44 -1.85 1.80 0.62
CA VAL A 44 -2.42 1.11 1.78
C VAL A 44 -1.51 1.34 2.99
N ASP A 45 -2.11 1.65 4.14
CA ASP A 45 -1.43 1.83 5.43
C ASP A 45 -2.16 1.06 6.54
N ILE A 46 -1.40 0.40 7.41
CA ILE A 46 -1.92 -0.28 8.60
C ILE A 46 -0.90 -0.12 9.71
N CYS A 47 -1.32 0.41 10.86
CA CYS A 47 -0.44 0.62 12.00
C CYS A 47 -0.41 -0.61 12.93
N TRP A 48 0.73 -0.85 13.57
CA TRP A 48 0.85 -1.79 14.69
C TRP A 48 1.32 -1.07 15.96
N SER A 49 0.82 -1.47 17.11
CA SER A 49 1.34 -1.04 18.41
C SER A 49 1.27 -2.18 19.43
N ALA A 50 2.18 -2.20 20.40
CA ALA A 50 2.24 -3.28 21.39
C ALA A 50 0.94 -3.44 22.20
N GLY A 51 0.27 -2.33 22.52
CA GLY A 51 -1.00 -2.33 23.25
C GLY A 51 -2.24 -2.60 22.38
N GLY A 52 -2.20 -2.27 21.09
CA GLY A 52 -3.36 -2.28 20.19
C GLY A 52 -3.33 -3.35 19.08
N GLY A 53 -2.21 -4.02 18.85
CA GLY A 53 -2.02 -4.88 17.68
C GLY A 53 -2.15 -4.11 16.38
N TRP A 54 -2.61 -4.76 15.31
CA TRP A 54 -2.91 -4.13 14.03
C TRP A 54 -4.17 -3.28 14.09
N HIS A 55 -4.10 -2.03 13.64
CA HIS A 55 -5.19 -1.06 13.71
C HIS A 55 -5.04 0.03 12.65
N ARG A 56 -6.09 0.85 12.47
CA ARG A 56 -6.17 1.92 11.46
C ARG A 56 -5.85 1.48 10.02
N PRO A 57 -6.45 0.39 9.50
CA PRO A 57 -6.30 0.03 8.09
C PRO A 57 -6.93 1.11 7.19
N ARG A 58 -6.13 1.64 6.26
CA ARG A 58 -6.48 2.79 5.41
C ARG A 58 -6.09 2.54 3.96
N VAL A 59 -6.99 2.88 3.04
CA VAL A 59 -6.66 3.21 1.65
C VAL A 59 -6.69 4.72 1.54
N GLN A 60 -5.56 5.35 1.24
CA GLN A 60 -5.42 6.81 1.26
C GLN A 60 -4.59 7.31 0.07
N PRO A 61 -4.69 8.59 -0.32
CA PRO A 61 -3.80 9.22 -1.28
C PRO A 61 -2.32 8.87 -1.05
N TYR A 62 -1.62 8.53 -2.12
CA TYR A 62 -0.17 8.34 -2.10
C TYR A 62 0.51 9.65 -1.71
N GLY A 63 1.52 9.58 -0.84
CA GLY A 63 2.19 10.78 -0.33
C GLY A 63 3.29 10.46 0.68
N PRO A 64 3.96 11.51 1.21
CA PRO A 64 5.04 11.34 2.18
C PRO A 64 4.55 10.65 3.46
N ILE A 65 5.44 9.87 4.06
CA ILE A 65 5.22 9.22 5.36
C ILE A 65 6.03 9.98 6.40
N GLU A 66 5.36 10.48 7.43
CA GLU A 66 6.01 11.15 8.57
C GLU A 66 6.57 10.10 9.54
N LEU A 67 7.83 10.28 9.93
CA LEU A 67 8.51 9.41 10.89
C LEU A 67 9.28 10.26 11.91
N ASP A 68 9.33 9.77 13.15
CA ASP A 68 10.25 10.31 14.14
C ASP A 68 11.70 10.09 13.67
N PRO A 69 12.61 11.08 13.81
CA PRO A 69 13.99 10.92 13.41
C PRO A 69 14.72 9.75 14.07
N ALA A 70 14.29 9.29 15.23
CA ALA A 70 14.84 8.14 15.96
C ALA A 70 14.11 6.81 15.65
N ALA A 71 13.21 6.77 14.66
CA ALA A 71 12.51 5.56 14.28
C ALA A 71 13.49 4.43 13.90
N ALA A 72 13.29 3.23 14.46
CA ALA A 72 14.23 2.11 14.32
C ALA A 72 14.54 1.73 12.86
N VAL A 73 13.58 1.93 11.94
CA VAL A 73 13.77 1.74 10.51
C VAL A 73 14.94 2.57 9.94
N LEU A 74 15.14 3.78 10.45
CA LEU A 74 16.17 4.72 9.97
C LEU A 74 17.56 4.48 10.56
N HIS A 75 17.67 3.74 11.68
CA HIS A 75 18.93 3.54 12.40
C HIS A 75 19.40 2.09 12.42
N TYR A 76 18.47 1.15 12.44
CA TYR A 76 18.75 -0.28 12.64
C TYR A 76 18.16 -1.16 11.55
N GLY A 77 17.59 -0.57 10.49
CA GLY A 77 17.07 -1.31 9.33
C GLY A 77 16.01 -2.35 9.69
N GLN A 78 15.21 -2.10 10.74
CA GLN A 78 14.15 -3.00 11.16
C GLN A 78 12.95 -2.86 10.20
N GLU A 79 13.09 -3.41 9.00
CA GLU A 79 12.13 -3.37 7.91
C GLU A 79 12.15 -4.65 7.08
N ILE A 80 11.03 -4.91 6.40
CA ILE A 80 10.86 -6.01 5.44
C ILE A 80 10.00 -5.50 4.28
N PHE A 81 10.18 -6.07 3.10
CA PHE A 81 9.36 -5.76 1.93
C PHE A 81 9.01 -7.04 1.16
N GLU A 82 8.00 -6.94 0.30
CA GLU A 82 7.57 -8.00 -0.61
C GLU A 82 7.47 -7.48 -2.04
N GLY A 83 7.48 -8.40 -3.01
CA GLY A 83 7.45 -8.08 -4.43
C GLY A 83 6.52 -9.00 -5.22
N LEU A 84 5.40 -8.46 -5.69
CA LEU A 84 4.44 -9.16 -6.54
C LEU A 84 3.91 -8.27 -7.66
N LYS A 85 3.18 -8.87 -8.59
CA LYS A 85 2.60 -8.18 -9.75
C LYS A 85 1.11 -8.43 -9.85
N ALA A 86 0.39 -7.46 -10.39
CA ALA A 86 -1.01 -7.57 -10.78
C ALA A 86 -1.12 -7.48 -12.30
N TYR A 87 -1.89 -8.36 -12.91
CA TYR A 87 -2.04 -8.50 -14.36
C TYR A 87 -3.51 -8.33 -14.73
N ARG A 88 -3.79 -7.47 -15.73
CA ARG A 88 -5.12 -7.37 -16.33
C ARG A 88 -5.30 -8.47 -17.36
N HIS A 89 -6.38 -9.22 -17.25
CA HIS A 89 -6.77 -10.26 -18.20
C HIS A 89 -7.75 -9.71 -19.25
N ALA A 90 -7.91 -10.44 -20.36
CA ALA A 90 -8.76 -10.03 -21.48
C ALA A 90 -10.25 -9.91 -21.10
N ASP A 91 -10.69 -10.61 -20.06
CA ASP A 91 -12.05 -10.52 -19.49
C ASP A 91 -12.25 -9.31 -18.55
N GLY A 92 -11.21 -8.49 -18.38
CA GLY A 92 -11.21 -7.31 -17.50
C GLY A 92 -10.85 -7.61 -16.04
N SER A 93 -10.71 -8.88 -15.64
CA SER A 93 -10.30 -9.26 -14.29
C SER A 93 -8.83 -8.93 -14.00
N ILE A 94 -8.48 -8.77 -12.71
CA ILE A 94 -7.11 -8.49 -12.25
C ILE A 94 -6.61 -9.65 -11.42
N TRP A 95 -5.49 -10.26 -11.82
CA TRP A 95 -4.93 -11.46 -11.19
C TRP A 95 -3.55 -11.17 -10.62
N SER A 96 -3.16 -11.95 -9.61
CA SER A 96 -1.78 -12.01 -9.13
C SER A 96 -1.27 -13.46 -9.18
N PHE A 97 0.02 -13.64 -9.38
CA PHE A 97 0.64 -14.96 -9.43
C PHE A 97 1.15 -15.36 -8.05
N ARG A 98 0.46 -16.33 -7.42
CA ARG A 98 0.81 -16.91 -6.12
C ARG A 98 1.02 -15.85 -5.01
N PRO A 99 0.00 -15.00 -4.74
CA PRO A 99 0.03 -14.03 -3.64
C PRO A 99 -0.06 -14.71 -2.27
#